data_AF-A0A6N2K5T2-F1
#
_entry.id   AF-A0A6N2K5T2-F1
#
_cell.length_a   1.000
_cell.length_b   1.000
_cell.length_c   1.000
_cell.angle_alpha   90.00
_cell.angle_beta   90.00
_cell.angle_gamma   90.00
#
_symmetry.space_group_name_H-M   'P 1'
#
loop_
_entity.id
_entity.type
_entity.pdbx_description
1 polymer ?
#
loop_
_entity_poly.entity_id
_entity_poly.type
_entity_poly.pdbx_seq_one_letter_code
_entity_poly.pdbx_strand_id
1 'polypeptide(L)'
;MEEPGKEQQESLTDSVPNLEEGDTQKDSSVPDIGNLEQTRALVASLEAGLIFSKCVSATMPTLVQLMASSSATDVENTILLLMRCKQFQIDGAEACLRKMLPLVFSQDKSIYEAVENAFVTIYVRKNPVDTAKNLLNLAIDSNIGDLAALEFIVNALVSKDISIMGILLL
;
A
#
# COMPACT_ATOMS: atom_id res chain seq x y z
N MET A 1 16.23 -47.11 37.17
CA MET A 1 17.69 -47.21 37.27
C MET A 1 18.26 -45.97 36.63
N GLU A 2 18.37 -44.88 37.39
CA GLU A 2 19.52 -44.52 38.25
C GLU A 2 20.74 -44.05 37.43
N GLU A 3 20.90 -42.72 37.38
CA GLU A 3 22.12 -41.91 37.58
C GLU A 3 23.07 -42.47 38.69
N PRO A 4 24.29 -41.95 39.02
CA PRO A 4 24.87 -40.62 38.72
C PRO A 4 26.42 -40.61 38.50
N GLY A 5 27.03 -39.41 38.38
CA GLY A 5 28.49 -39.24 38.46
C GLY A 5 29.01 -37.81 38.77
N LYS A 6 28.91 -37.41 40.05
CA LYS A 6 29.88 -36.62 40.90
C LYS A 6 30.30 -35.21 40.45
N GLU A 7 29.87 -34.14 41.14
CA GLU A 7 30.39 -33.54 42.41
C GLU A 7 31.74 -32.82 42.26
N GLN A 8 31.82 -31.51 42.60
CA GLN A 8 32.44 -31.03 43.85
C GLN A 8 32.68 -29.49 43.89
N GLN A 9 32.04 -28.85 44.90
CA GLN A 9 32.43 -27.70 45.78
C GLN A 9 32.98 -26.38 45.17
N GLU A 10 32.74 -25.18 45.71
CA GLU A 10 32.87 -24.61 47.08
C GLU A 10 32.10 -23.26 47.10
N SER A 11 31.72 -22.55 48.16
CA SER A 11 31.57 -22.69 49.62
C SER A 11 31.16 -21.28 50.13
N LEU A 12 30.62 -21.20 51.37
CA LEU A 12 30.49 -20.02 52.27
C LEU A 12 29.21 -19.14 52.13
N THR A 13 28.16 -19.37 52.95
CA THR A 13 27.88 -18.81 54.31
C THR A 13 27.63 -17.30 54.30
N ASP A 14 26.69 -16.69 55.02
CA ASP A 14 25.60 -17.04 55.93
C ASP A 14 24.97 -15.68 56.32
N SER A 15 23.79 -15.70 56.95
CA SER A 15 23.15 -14.59 57.71
C SER A 15 22.14 -13.70 56.98
N VAL A 16 20.87 -14.08 57.17
CA VAL A 16 19.70 -13.21 57.20
C VAL A 16 19.75 -12.33 58.46
N PRO A 17 19.35 -11.05 58.38
CA PRO A 17 18.79 -10.35 59.53
C PRO A 17 17.28 -10.13 59.36
N ASN A 18 16.59 -10.68 60.36
CA ASN A 18 15.28 -10.42 60.95
C ASN A 18 14.44 -9.22 60.45
N LEU A 19 13.14 -9.48 60.33
CA LEU A 19 12.06 -8.50 60.29
C LEU A 19 11.89 -7.82 61.65
N GLU A 20 11.77 -6.48 61.67
CA GLU A 20 10.89 -5.76 62.61
C GLU A 20 10.20 -4.60 61.87
N GLU A 21 8.91 -4.45 62.19
CA GLU A 21 7.88 -3.64 61.54
C GLU A 21 7.99 -2.13 61.82
N GLY A 22 7.43 -1.30 60.93
CA GLY A 22 7.27 0.14 61.18
C GLY A 22 6.79 0.94 59.98
N ASP A 23 5.48 0.96 59.78
CA ASP A 23 4.69 1.66 58.76
C ASP A 23 4.88 3.20 58.74
N THR A 24 5.17 3.79 57.57
CA THR A 24 4.38 4.92 57.01
C THR A 24 4.86 5.27 55.58
N GLN A 25 4.12 4.72 54.62
CA GLN A 25 3.61 5.38 53.41
C GLN A 25 4.32 6.68 52.98
N LYS A 26 5.15 6.58 51.93
CA LYS A 26 5.31 7.67 50.94
C LYS A 26 5.22 7.09 49.55
N ASP A 27 3.97 6.84 49.18
CA ASP A 27 3.51 6.62 47.82
C ASP A 27 3.83 7.89 47.01
N SER A 28 5.03 7.97 46.44
CA SER A 28 5.33 8.94 45.40
C SER A 28 5.12 8.25 44.06
N SER A 29 3.86 8.18 43.67
CA SER A 29 3.42 7.99 42.30
C SER A 29 4.09 9.05 41.42
N VAL A 30 5.28 8.75 40.92
CA VAL A 30 5.86 9.50 39.80
C VAL A 30 4.91 9.22 38.65
N PRO A 31 4.21 10.24 38.11
CA PRO A 31 3.22 9.98 37.08
C PRO A 31 3.99 9.57 35.82
N ASP A 32 3.43 8.61 35.11
CA ASP A 32 3.86 8.09 33.80
C ASP A 32 3.70 9.17 32.71
N ILE A 33 4.33 10.33 32.92
CA ILE A 33 4.24 11.55 32.10
C ILE A 33 4.87 11.31 30.73
N GLY A 34 5.92 10.49 30.67
CA GLY A 34 6.57 10.11 29.42
C GLY A 34 5.61 9.41 28.46
N ASN A 35 4.77 8.51 28.97
CA ASN A 35 3.74 7.84 28.19
C ASN A 35 2.63 8.81 27.75
N LEU A 36 2.22 9.76 28.61
CA LEU A 36 1.18 10.72 28.26
C LEU A 36 1.63 11.71 27.17
N GLU A 37 2.85 12.25 27.26
CA GLU A 37 3.38 13.16 26.24
C GLU A 37 3.63 12.44 24.90
N GLN A 38 4.16 11.21 24.94
CA GLN A 38 4.30 10.37 23.75
C GLN A 38 2.93 10.04 23.11
N THR A 39 1.93 9.71 23.94
CA THR A 39 0.56 9.46 23.48
C THR A 39 -0.04 10.72 22.84
N ARG A 40 0.14 11.89 23.44
CA ARG A 40 -0.33 13.17 22.86
C ARG A 40 0.35 13.48 21.53
N ALA A 41 1.65 13.26 21.43
CA ALA A 41 2.40 13.45 20.19
C ALA A 41 1.92 12.49 19.09
N LEU A 42 1.66 11.23 19.44
CA LEU A 42 1.10 10.23 18.52
C LEU A 42 -0.29 10.62 18.04
N VAL A 43 -1.19 11.02 18.95
CA VAL A 43 -2.53 11.49 18.60
C VAL A 43 -2.47 12.68 17.65
N ALA A 44 -1.64 13.69 17.97
CA ALA A 44 -1.46 14.85 17.09
C ALA A 44 -0.91 14.45 15.70
N SER A 45 0.01 13.49 15.64
CA SER A 45 0.54 12.96 14.38
C SER A 45 -0.53 12.22 13.56
N LEU A 46 -1.35 11.40 14.22
CA LEU A 46 -2.45 10.69 13.58
C LEU A 46 -3.55 11.64 13.10
N GLU A 47 -3.89 12.67 13.87
CA GLU A 47 -4.84 13.71 13.46
C GLU A 47 -4.33 14.48 12.23
N ALA A 48 -3.07 14.89 12.24
CA ALA A 48 -2.44 15.53 11.09
C ALA A 48 -2.45 14.60 9.86
N GLY A 49 -2.13 13.31 10.04
CA GLY A 49 -2.18 12.30 8.98
C GLY A 49 -3.58 12.08 8.43
N LEU A 50 -4.60 12.05 9.30
CA LEU A 50 -6.01 11.93 8.91
C LEU A 50 -6.48 13.14 8.10
N ILE A 51 -6.14 14.35 8.55
CA ILE A 51 -6.47 15.59 7.83
C ILE A 51 -5.78 15.60 6.46
N PHE A 52 -4.50 15.23 6.41
CA PHE A 52 -3.76 15.11 5.15
C PHE A 52 -4.42 14.13 4.19
N SER A 53 -4.74 12.91 4.64
CA SER A 53 -5.38 11.89 3.79
C SER A 53 -6.74 12.35 3.26
N LYS A 54 -7.56 12.99 4.11
CA LYS A 54 -8.85 13.57 3.70
C LYS A 54 -8.68 14.69 2.67
N CYS A 55 -7.68 15.55 2.85
CA CYS A 55 -7.37 16.62 1.92
C CYS A 55 -6.98 16.07 0.55
N VAL A 56 -6.09 15.07 0.50
CA VAL A 56 -5.71 14.41 -0.76
C VAL A 56 -6.93 13.72 -1.40
N SER A 57 -7.73 12.99 -0.62
CA SER A 57 -8.94 12.31 -1.11
C SER A 57 -9.96 13.30 -1.70
N ALA A 58 -10.06 14.51 -1.14
CA ALA A 58 -10.95 15.55 -1.66
C ALA A 58 -10.54 16.05 -3.07
N THR A 59 -9.30 15.80 -3.51
CA THR A 59 -8.82 16.17 -4.86
C THR A 59 -9.22 15.17 -5.95
N MET A 60 -9.70 13.97 -5.59
CA MET A 60 -10.00 12.90 -6.54
C MET A 60 -10.90 13.32 -7.72
N PRO A 61 -12.00 14.09 -7.50
CA PRO A 61 -12.82 14.57 -8.61
C PRO A 61 -12.07 15.47 -9.59
N THR A 62 -11.19 16.34 -9.09
CA THR A 62 -10.35 17.22 -9.91
C THR A 62 -9.33 16.42 -10.72
N LEU A 63 -8.73 15.38 -10.12
CA LEU A 63 -7.83 14.49 -10.85
C LEU A 63 -8.56 13.80 -12.01
N VAL A 64 -9.78 13.30 -11.80
CA VAL A 64 -10.58 12.72 -12.90
C VAL A 64 -10.84 13.73 -14.02
N GLN A 65 -11.05 15.01 -13.71
CA GLN A 65 -11.22 16.05 -14.72
C GLN A 65 -9.92 16.30 -15.50
N LEU A 66 -8.76 16.29 -14.84
CA LEU A 66 -7.46 16.45 -15.48
C LEU A 66 -7.10 15.31 -16.44
N MET A 67 -7.68 14.12 -16.25
CA MET A 67 -7.54 13.01 -17.21
C MET A 67 -8.22 13.28 -18.56
N ALA A 68 -9.12 14.25 -18.61
CA ALA A 68 -9.75 14.74 -19.83
C ALA A 68 -9.14 16.07 -20.32
N SER A 69 -7.99 16.48 -19.77
CA SER A 69 -7.27 17.68 -20.22
C SER A 69 -6.82 17.54 -21.68
N SER A 70 -6.78 18.66 -22.41
CA SER A 70 -6.21 18.72 -23.75
C SER A 70 -4.68 18.65 -23.76
N SER A 71 -4.03 18.78 -22.60
CA SER A 71 -2.59 18.63 -22.43
C SER A 71 -2.27 17.19 -22.05
N ALA A 72 -1.53 16.48 -22.92
CA ALA A 72 -1.08 15.12 -22.63
C ALA A 72 -0.28 15.04 -21.32
N THR A 73 0.56 16.05 -21.06
CA THR A 73 1.34 16.14 -19.83
C THR A 73 0.46 16.21 -18.57
N ASP A 74 -0.70 16.85 -18.64
CA ASP A 74 -1.63 16.88 -17.50
C ASP A 74 -2.23 15.50 -17.26
N VAL A 75 -2.62 14.81 -18.34
CA VAL A 75 -3.18 13.46 -18.27
C VAL A 75 -2.16 12.47 -17.71
N GLU A 76 -0.93 12.49 -18.23
CA GLU A 76 0.17 11.62 -17.81
C GLU A 76 0.50 11.81 -16.32
N ASN A 77 0.72 13.06 -15.89
CA ASN A 77 1.01 13.36 -14.49
C ASN A 77 -0.16 12.99 -13.56
N THR A 78 -1.38 13.12 -14.03
CA THR A 78 -2.58 12.73 -13.28
C THR A 78 -2.66 11.23 -13.08
N ILE A 79 -2.39 10.44 -14.13
CA ILE A 79 -2.32 8.97 -14.03
C ILE A 79 -1.24 8.57 -13.03
N LEU A 80 -0.04 9.16 -13.13
CA LEU A 80 1.07 8.88 -12.21
C LEU A 80 0.72 9.23 -10.76
N LEU A 81 0.08 10.38 -10.52
CA LEU A 81 -0.36 10.78 -9.19
C LEU A 81 -1.42 9.82 -8.64
N LEU A 82 -2.42 9.44 -9.44
CA LEU A 82 -3.44 8.46 -9.05
C LEU A 82 -2.85 7.08 -8.74
N MET A 83 -1.85 6.63 -9.51
CA MET A 83 -1.10 5.42 -9.19
C MET A 83 -0.42 5.54 -7.82
N ARG A 84 0.17 6.70 -7.50
CA ARG A 84 0.80 6.93 -6.19
C ARG A 84 -0.23 6.97 -5.06
N CYS A 85 -1.37 7.64 -5.27
CA CYS A 85 -2.49 7.64 -4.33
C CYS A 85 -3.00 6.22 -4.07
N LYS A 86 -3.12 5.37 -5.10
CA LYS A 86 -3.50 3.97 -4.95
C LYS A 86 -2.47 3.17 -4.13
N GLN A 87 -1.18 3.39 -4.35
CA GLN A 87 -0.12 2.73 -3.57
C GLN A 87 -0.20 3.08 -2.07
N PHE A 88 -0.57 4.33 -1.76
CA PHE A 88 -0.80 4.78 -0.39
C PHE A 88 -2.21 4.47 0.15
N GLN A 89 -3.06 3.80 -0.64
CA GLN A 89 -4.43 3.47 -0.27
C GLN A 89 -5.27 4.70 0.10
N ILE A 90 -5.07 5.81 -0.63
CA ILE A 90 -5.92 6.99 -0.47
C ILE A 90 -7.33 6.67 -0.96
N ASP A 91 -8.33 7.09 -0.18
CA ASP A 91 -9.74 6.84 -0.46
C ASP A 91 -10.14 7.36 -1.85
N GLY A 92 -10.87 6.53 -2.60
CA GLY A 92 -11.35 6.86 -3.95
C GLY A 92 -10.30 6.81 -5.06
N ALA A 93 -9.01 6.63 -4.75
CA ALA A 93 -7.94 6.61 -5.76
C ALA A 93 -8.11 5.48 -6.78
N GLU A 94 -8.46 4.27 -6.32
CA GLU A 94 -8.65 3.13 -7.23
C GLU A 94 -9.81 3.36 -8.21
N ALA A 95 -10.96 3.83 -7.70
CA ALA A 95 -12.12 4.12 -8.52
C ALA A 95 -11.84 5.22 -9.55
N CYS A 96 -11.06 6.24 -9.17
CA CYS A 96 -10.65 7.31 -10.09
C CYS A 96 -9.66 6.81 -11.14
N LEU A 97 -8.68 6.00 -10.72
CA LEU A 97 -7.66 5.46 -11.62
C LEU A 97 -8.26 4.53 -12.68
N ARG A 98 -9.31 3.76 -12.36
CA ARG A 98 -10.03 2.95 -13.38
C ARG A 98 -10.60 3.79 -14.53
N LYS A 99 -10.89 5.08 -14.31
CA LYS A 99 -11.36 5.99 -15.37
C LYS A 99 -10.31 6.27 -16.45
N MET A 100 -9.08 5.78 -16.28
CA MET A 100 -8.05 5.83 -17.33
C MET A 100 -8.29 4.82 -18.44
N LEU A 101 -9.06 3.75 -18.20
CA LEU A 101 -9.19 2.65 -19.16
C LEU A 101 -9.65 3.13 -20.54
N PRO A 102 -10.68 3.98 -20.69
CA PRO A 102 -11.09 4.44 -22.02
C PRO A 102 -10.01 5.25 -22.77
N LEU A 103 -8.99 5.77 -22.07
CA LEU A 103 -7.91 6.52 -22.68
C LEU A 103 -6.95 5.64 -23.50
N VAL A 104 -7.06 4.31 -23.44
CA VAL A 104 -6.35 3.41 -24.38
C VAL A 104 -6.72 3.65 -25.84
N PHE A 105 -7.86 4.31 -26.10
CA PHE A 105 -8.28 4.70 -27.46
C PHE A 105 -7.75 6.07 -27.89
N SER A 106 -6.95 6.74 -27.05
CA SER A 106 -6.32 8.01 -27.41
C SER A 106 -5.44 7.86 -28.64
N GLN A 107 -5.52 8.83 -29.55
CA GLN A 107 -4.60 8.94 -30.69
C GLN A 107 -3.25 9.52 -30.28
N ASP A 108 -3.17 10.12 -29.08
CA ASP A 108 -1.92 10.57 -28.50
C ASP A 108 -1.17 9.37 -27.92
N LYS A 109 0.02 9.12 -28.47
CA LYS A 109 0.87 8.01 -28.09
C LYS A 109 1.33 8.10 -26.63
N SER A 110 1.63 9.29 -26.10
CA SER A 110 2.12 9.39 -24.72
C SER A 110 1.01 9.06 -23.72
N ILE A 111 -0.23 9.47 -24.01
CA ILE A 111 -1.41 9.09 -23.21
C ILE A 111 -1.61 7.57 -23.26
N TYR A 112 -1.58 6.96 -24.45
CA TYR A 112 -1.70 5.50 -24.58
C TYR A 112 -0.64 4.77 -23.75
N GLU A 113 0.63 5.17 -23.87
CA GLU A 113 1.74 4.54 -23.14
C GLU A 113 1.61 4.72 -21.63
N ALA A 114 1.16 5.88 -21.15
CA ALA A 114 0.91 6.11 -19.73
C ALA A 114 -0.17 5.16 -19.19
N VAL A 115 -1.26 4.97 -19.94
CA VAL A 115 -2.35 4.05 -19.56
C VAL A 115 -1.87 2.60 -19.59
N GLU A 116 -1.13 2.20 -20.62
CA GLU A 116 -0.57 0.86 -20.74
C GLU A 116 0.38 0.53 -19.58
N ASN A 117 1.31 1.43 -19.28
CA ASN A 117 2.25 1.28 -18.17
C ASN A 117 1.53 1.20 -16.82
N ALA A 118 0.51 2.05 -16.61
CA ALA A 118 -0.29 2.02 -15.40
C ALA A 118 -1.06 0.69 -15.28
N PHE A 119 -1.68 0.21 -16.37
CA PHE A 119 -2.41 -1.05 -16.41
C PHE A 119 -1.53 -2.24 -16.04
N VAL A 120 -0.36 -2.35 -16.69
CA VAL A 120 0.61 -3.42 -16.43
C VAL A 120 1.05 -3.38 -14.96
N THR A 121 1.43 -2.21 -14.46
CA THR A 121 1.89 -2.04 -13.07
C THR A 121 0.84 -2.46 -12.04
N ILE A 122 -0.44 -2.24 -12.35
CA ILE A 122 -1.52 -2.44 -11.39
C ILE A 122 -2.07 -3.86 -11.43
N TYR A 123 -2.37 -4.36 -12.63
CA TYR A 123 -3.17 -5.58 -12.81
C TYR A 123 -2.32 -6.79 -13.17
N VAL A 124 -1.17 -6.59 -13.80
CA VAL A 124 -0.28 -7.70 -14.22
C VAL A 124 0.70 -8.03 -13.11
N ARG A 125 0.64 -9.27 -12.63
CA ARG A 125 1.52 -9.83 -11.60
C ARG A 125 2.35 -10.97 -12.19
N LYS A 126 3.48 -11.25 -11.53
CA LYS A 126 4.34 -12.41 -11.88
C LYS A 126 3.59 -13.73 -11.80
N ASN A 127 2.63 -13.85 -10.88
CA ASN A 127 1.76 -15.01 -10.75
C ASN A 127 0.57 -14.87 -11.72
N PRO A 128 0.40 -15.78 -12.70
CA PRO A 128 -0.71 -15.73 -13.66
C PRO A 128 -2.09 -15.78 -13.00
N VAL A 129 -2.22 -16.50 -11.89
CA VAL A 129 -3.50 -16.63 -11.16
C VAL A 129 -3.89 -15.30 -10.53
N ASP A 130 -2.93 -14.54 -10.00
CA ASP A 130 -3.19 -13.23 -9.41
C ASP A 130 -3.53 -12.19 -10.49
N THR A 131 -2.87 -12.27 -11.66
CA THR A 131 -3.25 -11.48 -12.83
C THR A 131 -4.69 -11.80 -13.26
N ALA A 132 -5.04 -13.08 -13.40
CA ALA A 132 -6.39 -13.49 -13.78
C ALA A 132 -7.46 -12.98 -12.79
N LYS A 133 -7.18 -13.06 -11.47
CA LYS A 133 -8.06 -12.50 -10.44
C LYS A 133 -8.21 -10.98 -10.56
N ASN A 134 -7.11 -10.26 -10.80
CA ASN A 134 -7.14 -8.80 -10.98
C ASN A 134 -8.00 -8.41 -12.19
N LEU A 135 -7.83 -9.10 -13.32
CA LEU A 135 -8.61 -8.85 -14.54
C LEU A 135 -10.09 -9.21 -14.34
N LEU A 136 -10.38 -10.32 -13.66
CA LEU A 136 -11.75 -10.71 -13.32
C LEU A 136 -12.43 -9.65 -12.44
N ASN A 137 -11.74 -9.18 -11.40
CA ASN A 137 -12.24 -8.12 -10.51
C ASN A 137 -12.45 -6.79 -11.23
N LEU A 138 -11.67 -6.53 -12.29
CA LEU A 138 -11.88 -5.35 -13.12
C LEU A 138 -13.14 -5.50 -13.96
N ALA A 139 -13.38 -6.68 -14.54
CA ALA A 139 -14.49 -6.94 -15.46
C ALA A 139 -15.88 -7.02 -14.81
N ILE A 140 -16.00 -7.52 -13.57
CA ILE A 140 -17.30 -7.82 -12.94
C ILE A 140 -18.22 -6.58 -12.83
N ASP A 141 -17.67 -5.40 -12.59
CA ASP A 141 -18.44 -4.15 -12.39
C ASP A 141 -18.19 -3.11 -13.50
N SER A 142 -17.62 -3.55 -14.63
CA SER A 142 -17.27 -2.67 -15.74
C SER A 142 -18.45 -2.42 -16.68
N ASN A 143 -18.56 -1.19 -17.19
CA ASN A 143 -19.49 -0.88 -18.28
C ASN A 143 -18.94 -1.39 -19.63
N ILE A 144 -19.75 -1.35 -20.69
CA ILE A 144 -19.37 -1.84 -22.02
C ILE A 144 -18.12 -1.15 -22.59
N GLY A 145 -17.92 0.14 -22.28
CA GLY A 145 -16.75 0.91 -22.71
C GLY A 145 -15.49 0.48 -21.96
N ASP A 146 -15.60 0.22 -20.66
CA ASP A 146 -14.48 -0.30 -19.86
C ASP A 146 -14.09 -1.71 -20.33
N LEU A 147 -15.07 -2.57 -20.66
CA LEU A 147 -14.82 -3.91 -21.21
C LEU A 147 -14.15 -3.86 -22.57
N ALA A 148 -14.58 -2.95 -23.45
CA ALA A 148 -13.93 -2.74 -24.75
C ALA A 148 -12.49 -2.26 -24.59
N ALA A 149 -12.24 -1.34 -23.64
CA ALA A 149 -10.89 -0.89 -23.31
C ALA A 149 -10.02 -2.03 -22.76
N LEU A 150 -10.61 -2.88 -21.90
CA LEU A 150 -9.95 -4.05 -21.34
C LEU A 150 -9.59 -5.07 -22.42
N GLU A 151 -10.51 -5.38 -23.33
CA GLU A 151 -10.26 -6.25 -24.48
C GLU A 151 -9.13 -5.68 -25.35
N PHE A 152 -9.20 -4.38 -25.67
CA PHE A 152 -8.20 -3.71 -26.49
C PHE A 152 -6.79 -3.80 -25.90
N ILE A 153 -6.63 -3.44 -24.62
CA ILE A 153 -5.31 -3.43 -23.98
C ILE A 153 -4.76 -4.84 -23.78
N VAL A 154 -5.60 -5.83 -23.42
CA VAL A 154 -5.15 -7.22 -23.26
C VAL A 154 -4.71 -7.79 -24.61
N ASN A 155 -5.45 -7.54 -25.69
CA ASN A 155 -5.06 -7.95 -27.04
C ASN A 155 -3.72 -7.31 -27.46
N ALA A 156 -3.51 -6.03 -27.15
CA ALA A 156 -2.25 -5.34 -27.44
C ALA A 156 -1.07 -5.96 -26.68
N LEU A 157 -1.23 -6.24 -25.38
CA LEU A 157 -0.19 -6.83 -24.54
C LEU A 157 0.17 -8.26 -24.99
N VAL A 158 -0.84 -9.10 -25.26
CA VAL A 158 -0.62 -10.47 -25.76
C VAL A 158 0.08 -10.46 -27.11
N SER A 159 -0.30 -9.55 -28.02
CA SER A 159 0.35 -9.42 -29.33
C SER A 159 1.82 -9.02 -29.20
N LYS A 160 2.15 -8.09 -28.28
CA LYS A 160 3.53 -7.69 -28.01
C LYS A 160 4.38 -8.84 -27.47
N ASP A 161 3.87 -9.63 -26.53
CA ASP A 161 4.59 -10.79 -25.99
C ASP A 161 4.82 -11.88 -27.05
N ILE A 162 3.81 -12.16 -27.89
CA ILE A 162 3.96 -13.12 -29.00
C ILE A 162 4.99 -12.62 -30.02
N SER A 163 5.00 -11.34 -30.36
CA SER A 163 6.00 -10.77 -31.26
C SER A 163 7.42 -10.83 -30.68
N ILE A 164 7.59 -10.57 -29.38
CA ILE A 164 8.89 -10.68 -28.71
C ILE A 164 9.39 -12.14 -28.71
N MET A 165 8.52 -13.10 -28.44
CA MET A 165 8.86 -14.54 -28.49
C MET A 165 9.14 -15.03 -29.92
N GLY A 166 8.42 -14.51 -30.92
CA GLY A 166 8.63 -14.84 -32.33
C GLY A 166 9.96 -14.31 -32.88
N ILE A 167 10.43 -13.15 -32.40
CA ILE A 167 11.75 -12.58 -32.77
C ILE A 167 12.89 -13.38 -32.12
N LEU A 168 12.71 -13.93 -30.92
CA LEU A 168 13.73 -14.74 -30.24
C LEU A 168 13.90 -16.16 -30.86
N LEU A 169 12.97 -16.58 -31.71
CA LEU A 169 12.99 -17.87 -32.41
C LEU A 169 13.57 -17.79 -33.84
N LEU A 170 14.08 -16.63 -34.27
CA LEU A 170 14.78 -16.41 -35.55
C LEU A 170 16.24 -16.04 -35.32
#